data_AF-A0A7S1J5D6-F1
#
_entry.id   AF-A0A7S1J5D6-F1
#
_cell.length_a   1.000
_cell.length_b   1.000
_cell.length_c   1.000
_cell.angle_alpha   90.00
_cell.angle_beta   90.00
_cell.angle_gamma   90.00
#
_symmetry.space_group_name_H-M   'P 1'
#
loop_
_entity.id
_entity.type
_entity.pdbx_description
1 polymer ?
#
loop_
_entity_poly.entity_id
_entity_poly.type
_entity_poly.pdbx_seq_one_letter_code
_entity_poly.pdbx_strand_id
1 'polypeptide(L)'
;FASLNAHPVPSTPVWDRCGCGMEWYVTVLAGLLGASGSLFFIIFYFYHPDVRNQARQLHLYLSIAEGIQGLLLAVQGIVPTEDSFWCWATGPLLTAALLSSAIWTTCIAVYVAQVIKTRMQLP
;
A
#
# COMPACT_ATOMS: atom_id res chain seq x y z
N PHE A 1 34.48 -36.80 20.01
CA PHE A 1 34.99 -35.54 20.58
C PHE A 1 35.32 -34.61 19.42
N ALA A 2 34.68 -33.47 19.14
CA ALA A 2 33.65 -32.72 19.83
C ALA A 2 32.88 -31.84 18.81
N SER A 3 31.55 -31.82 18.96
CA SER A 3 30.62 -30.71 18.77
C SER A 3 31.11 -29.50 17.95
N LEU A 4 30.74 -29.42 16.66
CA LEU A 4 30.61 -28.13 15.99
C LEU A 4 29.40 -27.43 16.61
N ASN A 5 29.68 -26.36 17.35
CA ASN A 5 28.70 -25.55 18.05
C ASN A 5 27.67 -25.01 17.06
N ALA A 6 26.46 -25.57 17.12
CA ALA A 6 25.26 -24.92 16.66
C ALA A 6 25.17 -23.58 17.38
N HIS A 7 25.36 -22.48 16.65
CA HIS A 7 24.90 -21.18 17.12
C HIS A 7 23.40 -21.33 17.42
N PRO A 8 22.93 -20.96 18.63
CA PRO A 8 21.52 -21.02 18.93
C PRO A 8 20.79 -20.12 17.94
N VAL A 9 19.98 -20.73 17.08
CA VAL A 9 18.94 -20.01 16.35
C VAL A 9 18.11 -19.32 17.43
N PRO A 10 18.08 -17.98 17.50
CA PRO A 10 17.33 -17.32 18.54
C PRO A 10 15.86 -17.68 18.33
N SER A 11 15.29 -18.38 19.31
CA SER A 11 13.90 -18.85 19.37
C SER A 11 12.91 -17.72 19.67
N THR A 12 13.25 -16.50 19.29
CA THR A 12 12.37 -15.34 19.38
C THR A 12 11.66 -15.23 18.04
N PRO A 13 10.33 -15.24 18.01
CA PRO A 13 9.61 -15.11 16.75
C PRO A 13 9.97 -13.78 16.10
N VAL A 14 10.05 -13.74 14.77
CA VAL A 14 10.57 -12.62 13.97
C VAL A 14 9.96 -11.25 14.32
N TRP A 15 8.77 -11.26 14.94
CA TRP A 15 8.07 -10.09 15.47
C TRP A 15 8.85 -9.29 16.53
N ASP A 16 9.74 -9.92 17.31
CA ASP A 16 10.55 -9.23 18.34
C ASP A 16 11.70 -8.40 17.75
N ARG A 17 12.11 -8.63 16.49
CA ARG A 17 13.13 -7.79 15.83
C ARG A 17 12.59 -6.48 15.26
N CYS A 18 11.27 -6.33 15.12
CA CYS A 18 10.66 -5.15 14.53
C CYS A 18 9.97 -4.19 15.53
N GLY A 19 9.95 -4.49 16.83
CA GLY A 19 9.48 -3.52 17.84
C GLY A 19 7.97 -3.27 17.90
N CYS A 20 7.13 -4.16 17.36
CA CYS A 20 5.70 -3.88 17.13
C CYS A 20 4.73 -4.56 18.12
N GLY A 21 4.87 -4.37 19.44
CA GLY A 21 3.93 -4.95 20.43
C GLY A 21 2.52 -4.30 20.44
N MET A 22 2.45 -3.01 20.10
CA MET A 22 1.20 -2.22 19.98
C MET A 22 0.92 -1.75 18.54
N GLU A 23 1.92 -1.78 17.66
CA GLU A 23 1.89 -1.12 16.34
C GLU A 23 1.24 -1.96 15.24
N TRP A 24 1.22 -3.29 15.40
CA TRP A 24 0.65 -4.20 14.38
C TRP A 24 -0.87 -3.98 14.23
N TYR A 25 -1.59 -3.78 15.34
CA TYR A 25 -3.03 -3.52 15.32
C TYR A 25 -3.37 -2.20 14.62
N VAL A 26 -2.61 -1.14 14.88
CA VAL A 26 -2.77 0.16 14.22
C VAL A 26 -2.50 0.04 12.72
N THR A 27 -1.45 -0.70 12.34
CA THR A 27 -1.09 -0.93 10.93
C THR A 27 -2.18 -1.71 10.20
N VAL A 28 -2.73 -2.75 10.82
CA VAL A 28 -3.85 -3.53 10.27
C VAL A 28 -5.10 -2.68 10.12
N LEU A 29 -5.49 -1.92 11.16
CA LEU A 29 -6.64 -1.04 11.09
C LEU A 29 -6.47 0.04 10.02
N ALA A 30 -5.32 0.70 9.96
CA ALA A 30 -5.03 1.71 8.96
C ALA A 30 -5.04 1.13 7.54
N GLY A 31 -4.48 -0.07 7.36
CA GLY A 31 -4.50 -0.80 6.09
C GLY A 31 -5.91 -1.16 5.62
N LEU A 32 -6.75 -1.70 6.52
CA LEU A 32 -8.15 -2.01 6.24
C LEU A 32 -8.99 -0.76 5.97
N LEU A 33 -8.77 0.32 6.72
CA LEU A 33 -9.46 1.59 6.51
C LEU A 33 -9.06 2.22 5.17
N GLY A 34 -7.77 2.19 4.82
CA GLY A 34 -7.28 2.63 3.52
C GLY A 34 -7.83 1.80 2.36
N ALA A 35 -7.83 0.47 2.50
CA ALA A 35 -8.39 -0.44 1.50
C ALA A 35 -9.90 -0.24 1.31
N SER A 36 -10.65 -0.05 2.38
CA SER A 36 -12.10 0.22 2.31
C SER A 36 -12.41 1.59 1.71
N GLY A 37 -11.63 2.63 2.04
CA GLY A 37 -11.74 3.94 1.41
C GLY A 37 -11.42 3.91 -0.09
N SER A 38 -10.38 3.17 -0.48
CA SER A 38 -10.06 2.90 -1.89
C SER A 38 -11.20 2.20 -2.61
N LEU A 39 -11.74 1.13 -2.01
CA LEU A 39 -12.86 0.38 -2.57
C LEU A 39 -14.10 1.25 -2.77
N PHE A 40 -14.42 2.09 -1.78
CA PHE A 40 -15.52 3.05 -1.87
C PHE A 40 -15.34 4.00 -3.06
N PHE A 41 -14.13 4.54 -3.24
CA PHE A 41 -13.83 5.42 -4.38
C PHE A 41 -13.96 4.69 -5.73
N ILE A 42 -13.47 3.46 -5.82
CA ILE A 42 -13.57 2.62 -7.02
C ILE A 42 -15.04 2.38 -7.38
N ILE A 43 -15.85 1.94 -6.41
CA ILE A 43 -17.29 1.70 -6.60
C ILE A 43 -17.98 2.99 -7.06
N PHE A 44 -17.72 4.10 -6.38
CA PHE A 44 -18.31 5.40 -6.70
C PHE A 44 -17.97 5.85 -8.14
N TYR A 45 -16.73 5.66 -8.58
CA TYR A 45 -16.29 5.97 -9.95
C TYR A 45 -17.04 5.15 -11.01
N PHE A 46 -17.33 3.88 -10.73
CA PHE A 46 -18.11 3.04 -11.65
C PHE A 46 -19.60 3.39 -11.64
N TYR A 47 -20.17 3.70 -10.48
CA TYR A 47 -21.60 3.99 -10.31
C TYR A 47 -22.03 5.35 -10.89
N HIS A 48 -21.12 6.33 -10.90
CA HIS A 48 -21.40 7.66 -11.44
C HIS A 48 -20.57 7.91 -12.72
N PRO A 49 -21.05 7.45 -13.90
CA PRO A 49 -20.35 7.65 -15.16
C PRO A 49 -20.22 9.14 -15.54
N ASP A 50 -21.15 9.99 -15.11
CA ASP A 50 -21.19 11.42 -15.44
C ASP A 50 -20.00 12.22 -14.90
N VAL A 51 -19.31 11.69 -13.88
CA VAL A 51 -18.14 12.34 -13.26
C VAL A 51 -16.80 11.78 -13.77
N ARG A 52 -16.81 10.89 -14.76
CA ARG A 52 -15.60 10.29 -15.35
C ARG A 52 -14.84 11.32 -16.18
N ASN A 53 -13.97 12.07 -15.51
CA ASN A 53 -12.98 12.96 -16.12
C ASN A 53 -11.58 12.34 -16.03
N GLN A 54 -10.64 12.79 -16.86
CA GLN A 54 -9.23 12.35 -16.83
C GLN A 54 -8.62 12.47 -15.42
N ALA A 55 -8.90 13.57 -14.71
CA ALA A 55 -8.47 13.75 -13.32
C ALA A 55 -8.95 12.61 -12.40
N ARG A 56 -10.20 12.16 -12.56
CA ARG A 56 -10.77 11.08 -11.75
C ARG A 56 -10.27 9.70 -12.17
N GLN A 57 -9.91 9.52 -13.44
CA GLN A 57 -9.22 8.31 -13.91
C GLN A 57 -7.85 8.16 -13.27
N LEU A 58 -7.04 9.22 -13.23
CA LEU A 58 -5.76 9.18 -12.53
C LEU A 58 -5.93 8.89 -11.03
N HIS A 59 -6.93 9.52 -10.40
CA HIS A 59 -7.25 9.25 -9.00
C HIS A 59 -7.66 7.79 -8.79
N LEU A 60 -8.44 7.19 -9.71
CA LEU A 60 -8.81 5.78 -9.64
C LEU A 60 -7.59 4.86 -9.62
N TYR A 61 -6.61 5.08 -10.50
CA TYR A 61 -5.38 4.28 -10.52
C TYR A 61 -4.57 4.43 -9.23
N LEU A 62 -4.48 5.64 -8.69
CA LEU A 62 -3.86 5.90 -7.39
C LEU A 62 -4.60 5.14 -6.28
N SER A 63 -5.93 5.23 -6.23
CA SER A 63 -6.74 4.52 -5.24
C SER A 63 -6.55 3.01 -5.32
N ILE A 64 -6.44 2.42 -6.51
CA ILE A 64 -6.15 0.98 -6.66
C ILE A 64 -4.78 0.63 -6.06
N ALA A 65 -3.75 1.42 -6.34
CA ALA A 65 -2.40 1.19 -5.78
C ALA A 65 -2.40 1.27 -4.25
N GLU A 66 -3.03 2.31 -3.70
CA GLU A 66 -3.19 2.51 -2.24
C GLU A 66 -4.04 1.39 -1.59
N GLY A 67 -5.06 0.90 -2.30
CA GLY A 67 -5.90 -0.21 -1.84
C GLY A 67 -5.13 -1.53 -1.73
N ILE A 68 -4.30 -1.83 -2.73
CA ILE A 68 -3.40 -2.99 -2.72
C ILE A 68 -2.38 -2.86 -1.59
N GLN A 69 -1.81 -1.67 -1.40
CA GLN A 69 -0.88 -1.39 -0.31
C GLN A 69 -1.53 -1.61 1.06
N GLY A 70 -2.74 -1.07 1.29
CA GLY A 70 -3.49 -1.26 2.54
C GLY A 70 -3.80 -2.72 2.83
N LEU A 71 -4.16 -3.50 1.80
CA LEU A 71 -4.38 -4.94 1.93
C LEU A 71 -3.09 -5.70 2.29
N LEU A 72 -1.96 -5.37 1.65
CA LEU A 72 -0.67 -6.02 1.94
C LEU A 72 -0.21 -5.75 3.37
N LEU A 73 -0.40 -4.52 3.86
CA LEU A 73 -0.11 -4.16 5.25
C LEU A 73 -1.01 -4.92 6.24
N ALA A 74 -2.30 -5.05 5.94
CA ALA A 74 -3.20 -5.85 6.75
C ALA A 74 -2.80 -7.34 6.76
N VAL A 75 -2.41 -7.89 5.60
CA VAL A 75 -1.93 -9.29 5.51
C VAL A 75 -0.67 -9.50 6.33
N GLN A 76 0.30 -8.58 6.28
CA GLN A 76 1.52 -8.67 7.09
C GLN A 76 1.24 -8.67 8.60
N GLY A 77 0.23 -7.92 9.05
CA GLY A 77 -0.13 -7.86 10.47
C GLY A 77 -1.06 -8.99 10.95
N ILE A 78 -1.71 -9.72 10.05
CA ILE A 78 -2.66 -10.81 10.40
C ILE A 78 -2.04 -12.19 10.20
N VAL A 79 -1.25 -12.39 9.13
CA VAL A 79 -0.75 -13.71 8.75
C VAL A 79 0.60 -13.98 9.43
N PRO A 80 0.74 -15.09 10.18
CA PRO A 80 2.03 -15.49 10.71
C PRO A 80 3.04 -15.76 9.58
N THR A 81 4.16 -15.05 9.62
CA THR A 81 5.19 -15.02 8.57
C THR A 81 6.31 -16.05 8.77
N GLU A 82 6.26 -16.85 9.84
CA GLU A 82 7.18 -17.97 10.02
C GLU A 82 6.85 -19.04 8.95
N ASP A 83 7.74 -19.16 7.97
CA ASP A 83 7.77 -20.15 6.88
C ASP A 83 6.70 -20.06 5.79
N SER A 84 5.87 -19.00 5.75
CA SER A 84 4.85 -18.84 4.72
C SER A 84 5.38 -18.09 3.48
N PHE A 85 4.93 -18.48 2.27
CA PHE A 85 5.21 -17.77 1.01
C PHE A 85 4.93 -16.25 1.10
N TRP A 86 3.98 -15.87 1.94
CA TRP A 86 3.59 -14.48 2.22
C TRP A 86 4.72 -13.66 2.86
N CYS A 87 5.61 -14.26 3.65
CA CYS A 87 6.76 -13.58 4.23
C CYS A 87 7.69 -13.02 3.15
N TRP A 88 7.95 -13.81 2.10
CA TRP A 88 8.83 -13.39 1.01
C TRP A 88 8.11 -12.55 -0.06
N ALA A 89 6.82 -12.80 -0.31
CA ALA A 89 6.06 -12.09 -1.34
C ALA A 89 5.64 -10.68 -0.92
N THR A 90 5.29 -10.47 0.36
CA THR A 90 4.68 -9.20 0.81
C THR A 90 5.64 -8.01 0.75
N GLY A 91 6.93 -8.20 0.99
CA GLY A 91 7.95 -7.15 0.86
C GLY A 91 8.02 -6.54 -0.55
N PRO A 92 8.38 -7.30 -1.60
CA PRO A 92 8.46 -6.79 -2.96
C PRO A 92 7.10 -6.30 -3.49
N LEU A 93 5.98 -6.93 -3.11
CA LEU A 93 4.64 -6.47 -3.44
C LEU A 93 4.35 -5.08 -2.84
N LEU A 94 4.73 -4.85 -1.58
CA LEU A 94 4.54 -3.57 -0.91
C LEU A 94 5.42 -2.48 -1.54
N THR A 95 6.69 -2.80 -1.86
CA THR A 95 7.58 -1.87 -2.56
C THR A 95 7.06 -1.51 -3.95
N ALA A 96 6.55 -2.48 -4.70
CA ALA A 96 5.93 -2.24 -6.00
C ALA A 96 4.68 -1.35 -5.89
N ALA A 97 3.84 -1.58 -4.88
CA ALA A 97 2.65 -0.77 -4.62
C ALA A 97 3.02 0.68 -4.29
N LEU A 98 4.05 0.89 -3.45
CA LEU A 98 4.57 2.22 -3.10
C LEU A 98 5.12 2.96 -4.32
N LEU A 99 5.93 2.29 -5.14
CA LEU A 99 6.47 2.87 -6.38
C LEU A 99 5.34 3.23 -7.36
N SER A 100 4.35 2.34 -7.49
CA SER A 100 3.16 2.59 -8.30
C SER A 100 2.40 3.82 -7.79
N SER A 101 2.15 3.93 -6.49
CA SER A 101 1.49 5.08 -5.87
C SER A 101 2.25 6.38 -6.13
N ALA A 102 3.58 6.37 -5.98
CA ALA A 102 4.42 7.53 -6.25
C ALA A 102 4.34 7.99 -7.72
N ILE A 103 4.32 7.04 -8.67
CA ILE A 103 4.16 7.34 -10.10
C ILE A 103 2.80 8.01 -10.36
N TRP A 104 1.70 7.43 -9.85
CA TRP A 104 0.37 7.99 -10.06
C TRP A 104 0.20 9.36 -9.40
N THR A 105 0.77 9.55 -8.21
CA THR A 105 0.79 10.86 -7.53
C THR A 105 1.52 11.91 -8.36
N THR A 106 2.66 11.54 -8.96
CA THR A 106 3.43 12.43 -9.84
C THR A 106 2.62 12.79 -11.09
N CYS A 107 1.94 11.82 -11.71
CA CYS A 107 1.07 12.07 -12.85
C CYS A 107 -0.09 13.04 -12.52
N ILE A 108 -0.69 12.90 -11.33
CA ILE A 108 -1.74 13.83 -10.85
C ILE A 108 -1.17 15.24 -10.67
N ALA A 109 0.02 15.37 -10.05
CA ALA A 109 0.66 16.65 -9.85
C ALA A 109 0.96 17.37 -11.18
N VAL A 110 1.49 16.63 -12.17
CA VAL A 110 1.74 17.15 -13.51
C VAL A 110 0.43 17.58 -14.18
N TYR A 111 -0.61 16.74 -14.12
CA TYR A 111 -1.92 17.06 -14.68
C TYR A 111 -2.50 18.35 -14.08
N VAL A 112 -2.47 18.49 -12.75
CA VAL A 112 -2.96 19.68 -12.04
C VAL A 112 -2.14 20.92 -12.43
N ALA A 113 -0.82 20.82 -12.52
CA ALA A 113 0.03 21.93 -12.94
C ALA A 113 -0.29 22.41 -14.37
N GLN A 114 -0.55 21.48 -15.30
CA GLN A 114 -0.96 21.82 -16.67
C GLN A 114 -2.33 22.50 -16.72
N VAL A 115 -3.30 22.01 -15.94
CA VAL A 115 -4.64 22.61 -15.84
C VAL A 115 -4.58 24.01 -15.24
N ILE A 116 -3.82 24.21 -14.18
CA ILE A 116 -3.64 25.53 -13.56
C ILE A 116 -2.98 26.49 -14.54
N LYS A 117 -1.93 26.07 -15.23
CA LYS A 117 -1.24 26.88 -16.24
C LYS A 117 -2.16 27.30 -17.39
N THR A 118 -2.94 26.37 -17.94
CA THR A 118 -3.90 26.68 -19.01
C THR A 118 -5.02 27.59 -18.56
N ARG A 119 -5.51 27.47 -17.32
CA ARG A 119 -6.52 28.36 -16.74
C ARG A 119 -6.02 29.78 -16.49
N MET A 120 -4.74 29.96 -16.12
CA MET A 120 -4.14 31.30 -15.93
C MET A 120 -3.80 32.01 -17.24
N GLN A 121 -3.78 31.30 -18.38
CA GLN A 121 -3.48 31.86 -19.70
C GLN A 121 -4.72 32.26 -20.51
N LEU A 122 -5.92 32.10 -19.96
CA LEU A 122 -7.16 32.58 -20.56
C LEU A 122 -7.36 34.08 -20.20
N PRO A 123 -7.53 34.98 -21.19
CA PRO A 123 -7.78 36.41 -20.97
C PRO A 123 -9.14 36.68 -20.33
#